data_AF-A0A529LSE8-F1
#
_entry.id   AF-A0A529LSE8-F1
#
_cell.length_a   1.000
_cell.length_b   1.000
_cell.length_c   1.000
_cell.angle_alpha   90.00
_cell.angle_beta   90.00
_cell.angle_gamma   90.00
#
_symmetry.space_group_name_H-M   'P 1'
#
loop_
_entity.id
_entity.type
_entity.pdbx_description
1 polymer ?
#
loop_
_entity_poly.entity_id
_entity_poly.type
_entity_poly.pdbx_seq_one_letter_code
_entity_poly.pdbx_strand_id
1 'polypeptide(L)' 'LKARGLVEVSKHEVDKRRLLVNLTPEGRVAIERLIPLARAITEETLAPLTAKEAATFLRLLAKLA' A
#
# COMPACT_ATOMS: atom_id res chain seq x y z
N LEU A 1 3.69 -0.85 -12.34
CA LEU A 1 4.67 -0.10 -11.50
C LEU A 1 6.04 0.01 -12.18
N LYS A 2 6.64 -1.08 -12.66
CA LYS A 2 7.92 -1.07 -13.38
C LYS A 2 7.93 -0.16 -14.62
N ALA A 3 6.89 -0.27 -15.47
CA ALA A 3 6.72 0.61 -16.63
C ALA A 3 6.55 2.10 -16.27
N ARG A 4 6.20 2.40 -15.02
CA ARG A 4 6.09 3.77 -14.49
C ARG A 4 7.35 4.22 -13.74
N GLY A 5 8.41 3.40 -13.73
CA GLY A 5 9.67 3.70 -13.04
C GLY A 5 9.60 3.68 -11.51
N LEU A 6 8.54 3.13 -10.90
CA LEU A 6 8.32 3.18 -9.44
C LEU A 6 8.90 1.98 -8.69
N VAL A 7 9.17 0.90 -9.41
CA VAL A 7 9.79 -0.31 -8.86
C VAL A 7 10.81 -0.87 -9.83
N GLU A 8 11.85 -1.46 -9.27
CA GLU A 8 12.85 -2.25 -9.97
C GLU A 8 12.70 -3.72 -9.60
N VAL A 9 13.14 -4.61 -10.50
CA VAL A 9 13.10 -6.05 -10.27
C VAL A 9 14.52 -6.60 -10.38
N SER A 10 15.00 -7.22 -9.30
CA SER A 10 16.31 -7.87 -9.24
C SER A 10 16.16 -9.36 -8.93
N LYS A 11 17.20 -10.16 -9.20
CA LYS A 11 17.23 -11.57 -8.80
C LYS A 11 17.77 -11.67 -7.37
N HIS A 12 17.19 -12.52 -6.55
CA HIS A 12 17.71 -12.77 -5.21
C HIS A 12 19.16 -13.28 -5.27
N GLU A 13 19.99 -12.89 -4.30
CA GLU A 13 21.43 -13.18 -4.35
C GLU A 13 21.75 -14.68 -4.29
N VAL A 14 21.04 -15.41 -3.42
CA VAL A 14 21.24 -16.86 -3.20
C VAL A 14 20.46 -17.76 -4.18
N ASP A 15 19.18 -17.46 -4.45
CA ASP A 15 18.34 -18.24 -5.38
C ASP A 15 17.90 -17.36 -6.55
N LYS A 16 18.61 -17.46 -7.68
CA LYS A 16 18.37 -16.64 -8.88
C LYS A 16 17.02 -16.89 -9.56
N ARG A 17 16.25 -17.91 -9.13
CA ARG A 17 14.85 -18.13 -9.55
C ARG A 17 13.87 -17.22 -8.83
N ARG A 18 14.26 -16.65 -7.69
CA ARG A 18 13.46 -15.68 -6.94
C ARG A 18 13.69 -14.28 -7.49
N LEU A 19 12.61 -13.57 -7.75
CA LEU A 19 12.61 -12.16 -8.12
C LEU A 19 12.26 -11.31 -6.91
N LEU A 20 13.03 -10.25 -6.70
CA LEU A 20 12.78 -9.22 -5.69
C LEU A 20 12.26 -7.97 -6.37
N VAL A 21 11.21 -7.39 -5.81
CA VAL A 21 10.64 -6.12 -6.27
C VAL A 21 10.96 -5.07 -5.22
N ASN A 22 11.75 -4.07 -5.59
CA ASN A 22 12.14 -2.97 -4.70
C ASN A 22 11.57 -1.64 -5.22
N LEU A 23 11.32 -0.71 -4.31
CA LEU A 23 11.01 0.67 -4.70
C LEU A 23 12.27 1.33 -5.25
N THR A 24 12.12 2.01 -6.38
CA THR A 24 13.11 2.99 -6.86
C THR A 24 13.08 4.23 -5.96
N PRO A 25 14.07 5.14 -6.05
CA PRO A 25 14.01 6.45 -5.40
C PRO A 25 12.72 7.21 -5.74
N GLU A 26 12.30 7.21 -7.00
CA GLU A 26 11.05 7.83 -7.47
C GLU A 26 9.83 7.15 -6.85
N GLY A 27 9.88 5.82 -6.71
CA GLY A 27 8.86 5.04 -6.01
C GLY A 27 8.70 5.44 -4.54
N ARG A 28 9.81 5.71 -3.83
CA ARG A 28 9.78 6.16 -2.43
C ARG A 28 9.16 7.55 -2.31
N VAL A 29 9.59 8.49 -3.15
CA VAL A 29 9.00 9.85 -3.20
C VAL A 29 7.51 9.80 -3.53
N ALA A 30 7.10 8.91 -4.44
CA ALA A 30 5.69 8.73 -4.76
C ALA A 30 4.89 8.25 -3.54
N ILE A 31 5.42 7.29 -2.76
CA ILE A 31 4.77 6.84 -1.52
C ILE A 31 4.62 7.97 -0.51
N GLU A 32 5.68 8.73 -0.27
CA GLU A 32 5.63 9.85 0.70
C GLU A 32 4.55 10.87 0.33
N ARG A 33 4.39 11.15 -0.97
CA ARG A 33 3.34 12.05 -1.48
C ARG A 33 1.94 11.45 -1.40
N LEU A 34 1.81 10.14 -1.58
CA LEU A 34 0.51 9.47 -1.68
C LEU A 34 -0.05 9.03 -0.32
N ILE A 35 0.78 8.78 0.70
CA ILE A 35 0.31 8.36 2.03
C ILE A 35 -0.70 9.36 2.63
N PRO A 36 -0.45 10.68 2.65
CA PRO A 36 -1.41 11.64 3.19
C PRO A 36 -2.75 11.63 2.44
N LEU A 37 -2.71 11.51 1.11
CA LEU A 37 -3.93 11.43 0.29
C LEU A 37 -4.70 10.13 0.55
N ALA A 38 -4.00 9.00 0.67
CA ALA A 38 -4.61 7.72 1.00
C ALA A 38 -5.29 7.75 2.38
N ARG A 39 -4.69 8.44 3.36
CA ARG A 39 -5.31 8.64 4.68
C ARG A 39 -6.59 9.47 4.59
N ALA A 40 -6.55 10.60 3.88
CA ALA A 40 -7.73 11.45 3.69
C ALA A 40 -8.87 10.69 3.00
N ILE A 41 -8.56 9.92 1.94
CA ILE A 41 -9.55 9.07 1.26
C ILE A 41 -10.12 8.01 2.22
N THR A 42 -9.27 7.40 3.04
CA THR A 42 -9.71 6.39 4.03
C THR A 42 -10.63 7.00 5.07
N GLU A 43 -10.32 8.21 5.56
CA GLU A 43 -11.17 8.97 6.48
C GLU A 43 -12.51 9.32 5.84
N GLU A 44 -12.52 9.82 4.61
CA GLU A 44 -13.75 10.13 3.87
C GLU A 44 -14.61 8.88 3.62
N THR A 45 -13.99 7.77 3.24
CA THR A 45 -14.68 6.48 3.03
C THR A 45 -15.40 6.00 4.28
N LEU A 46 -14.82 6.27 5.45
CA LEU A 46 -15.37 5.86 6.75
C LEU A 46 -16.19 6.96 7.43
N ALA A 47 -16.28 8.16 6.85
CA ALA A 47 -16.95 9.32 7.44
C ALA A 47 -18.43 9.11 7.85
N PRO A 48 -19.21 8.25 7.18
CA PRO A 48 -20.57 7.93 7.63
C PRO A 48 -20.63 7.11 8.93
N LEU A 49 -19.52 6.52 9.37
CA LEU A 49 -19.43 5.68 10.56
C LEU A 49 -18.84 6.45 11.74
N THR A 50 -19.33 6.18 12.95
CA THR A 50 -18.61 6.56 14.17
C THR A 50 -17.28 5.79 14.26
N ALA A 51 -16.35 6.29 15.07
CA ALA A 51 -15.05 5.61 15.28
C ALA A 51 -15.21 4.14 15.75
N LYS A 52 -16.24 3.86 16.57
CA LYS A 52 -16.54 2.50 17.06
C LYS A 52 -17.09 1.61 15.95
N GLU A 53 -17.97 2.14 15.10
CA GLU A 53 -18.51 1.43 13.95
C GLU A 53 -17.43 1.15 12.92
N ALA A 54 -16.59 2.13 12.59
CA ALA A 54 -15.45 1.96 11.68
C ALA A 54 -14.49 0.87 12.17
N ALA A 55 -14.11 0.88 13.46
CA ALA A 55 -13.28 -0.16 14.05
C ALA A 55 -13.93 -1.56 13.97
N THR A 56 -15.25 -1.62 14.21
CA THR A 56 -16.01 -2.88 14.10
C THR A 56 -16.06 -3.38 12.66
N PHE A 57 -16.34 -2.48 11.71
CA PHE A 57 -16.40 -2.77 10.29
C PHE A 57 -15.07 -3.32 9.77
N LEU A 58 -13.95 -2.64 10.05
CA LEU A 58 -12.62 -3.08 9.63
C LEU A 58 -12.26 -4.46 10.21
N ARG A 59 -12.60 -4.71 11.48
CA ARG A 59 -12.40 -6.03 12.11
C ARG A 59 -13.20 -7.13 11.42
N LEU A 60 -14.44 -6.84 10.98
CA LEU A 60 -15.27 -7.82 10.27
C LEU A 60 -14.78 -8.03 8.84
N LEU A 61 -14.41 -6.96 8.15
CA LEU A 61 -13.87 -7.00 6.79
C LEU A 61 -12.58 -7.83 6.71
N ALA A 62 -11.69 -7.70 7.71
CA ALA A 62 -10.45 -8.47 7.79
C ALA A 62 -10.65 -10.00 7.89
N LYS A 63 -11.86 -10.48 8.18
CA LYS A 63 -12.17 -11.93 8.18
C LYS A 63 -12.47 -12.49 6.79
N LEU A 64 -12.67 -11.62 5.79
CA LEU A 64 -13.01 -12.00 4.42
C LEU A 64 -11.80 -11.91 3.47
N ALA A 65 -10.70 -11.31 3.90
CA ALA A 65 -9.51 -11.02 3.10
C ALA A 65 -8.40 -12.06 3.29
#